data_AF-A0A7K1AWK0-F1
#
_entry.id   AF-A0A7K1AWK0-F1
#
_cell.length_a   1.000
_cell.length_b   1.000
_cell.length_c   1.000
_cell.angle_alpha   90.00
_cell.angle_beta   90.00
_cell.angle_gamma   90.00
#
_symmetry.space_group_name_H-M   'P 1'
#
loop_
_entity.id
_entity.type
_entity.pdbx_description
1 polymer ?
#
loop_
_entity_poly.entity_id
_entity_poly.type
_entity_poly.pdbx_seq_one_letter_code
_entity_poly.pdbx_strand_id
1 'polypeptide(L)' 'SWVIAESPLETPELPVSSNEGEDITVISLVTWRNGQQVSTRLARTHPHGNWIHWEL' A
#
# COMPACT_ATOMS: atom_id res chain seq x y z
N SER A 1 1.75 -0.82 15.92
CA SER A 1 1.45 -0.61 14.49
C SER A 1 2.27 -1.58 13.67
N TRP A 2 1.78 -1.95 12.50
CA TRP A 2 2.55 -2.75 11.56
C TRP A 2 2.46 -2.15 10.15
N VAL A 3 3.48 -2.42 9.34
CA VAL A 3 3.56 -2.01 7.95
C VAL A 3 3.42 -3.26 7.09
N ILE A 4 2.60 -3.19 6.04
CA ILE A 4 2.40 -4.26 5.06
C ILE A 4 2.75 -3.70 3.68
N ALA A 5 3.33 -4.54 2.83
CA ALA A 5 3.60 -4.27 1.42
C ALA A 5 2.83 -5.29 0.56
N GLU A 6 1.90 -4.82 -0.28
CA GLU A 6 0.95 -5.67 -1.02
C GLU A 6 0.86 -5.26 -2.49
N SER A 7 0.68 -6.23 -3.40
CA SER A 7 0.35 -5.95 -4.80
C SER A 7 -1.15 -5.66 -4.93
N PRO A 8 -1.58 -4.52 -5.50
CA PRO A 8 -3.01 -4.25 -5.72
C PRO A 8 -3.71 -5.30 -6.59
N LEU A 9 -2.98 -5.93 -7.53
CA LEU A 9 -3.55 -6.99 -8.37
C LEU A 9 -3.90 -8.25 -7.57
N GLU A 10 -3.17 -8.50 -6.48
CA GLU A 10 -3.38 -9.64 -5.57
C GLU A 10 -4.14 -9.23 -4.29
N THR A 11 -4.50 -7.94 -4.17
CA THR A 11 -5.21 -7.38 -3.00
C THR A 11 -6.20 -6.31 -3.46
N PRO A 12 -7.34 -6.72 -4.07
CA PRO A 12 -8.31 -5.82 -4.69
C PRO A 12 -8.96 -4.81 -3.74
N GLU A 13 -8.93 -5.06 -2.43
CA GLU A 13 -9.45 -4.17 -1.39
C GLU A 13 -8.58 -2.91 -1.20
N LEU A 14 -7.37 -2.88 -1.76
CA LEU A 14 -6.52 -1.70 -1.74
C LEU A 14 -7.13 -0.60 -2.62
N PRO A 15 -7.20 0.65 -2.13
CA PRO A 15 -7.81 1.76 -2.86
C PRO A 15 -6.84 2.32 -3.93
N VAL A 16 -6.41 1.48 -4.87
CA VAL A 16 -5.48 1.85 -5.92
C VAL A 16 -6.03 1.40 -7.27
N SER A 17 -6.22 2.36 -8.17
CA SER A 17 -6.44 2.05 -9.59
C SER A 17 -5.17 1.43 -10.15
N SER A 18 -5.22 0.18 -10.58
CA SER A 18 -4.13 -0.41 -11.38
C SER A 18 -3.91 0.49 -12.60
N ASN A 19 -2.76 1.16 -12.68
CA ASN A 19 -2.38 1.84 -13.91
C ASN A 19 -2.07 0.76 -14.94
N GLU A 20 -2.73 0.81 -16.10
CA GLU A 20 -2.42 -0.11 -17.19
C GLU A 20 -0.95 0.06 -17.59
N GLY A 21 -0.11 -0.93 -17.26
CA GLY A 21 1.26 -1.03 -17.77
C GLY A 21 2.40 -1.07 -16.75
N GLU A 22 2.16 -0.85 -15.45
CA GLU A 22 3.22 -0.98 -14.43
C GLU A 22 2.70 -1.67 -13.16
N ASP A 23 3.30 -2.81 -12.83
CA ASP A 23 3.09 -3.48 -11.56
C ASP A 23 3.62 -2.62 -10.41
N ILE A 24 2.85 -2.50 -9.34
CA ILE A 24 3.22 -1.73 -8.16
C ILE A 24 3.00 -2.53 -6.89
N THR A 25 3.70 -2.15 -5.84
CA THR A 25 3.44 -2.59 -4.47
C THR A 25 3.03 -1.38 -3.64
N VAL A 26 2.04 -1.56 -2.78
CA VAL A 26 1.51 -0.52 -1.88
C VAL A 26 2.02 -0.78 -0.49
N ILE A 27 2.55 0.26 0.15
CA ILE A 27 2.94 0.22 1.55
C ILE A 27 1.83 0.86 2.38
N SER A 28 1.27 0.09 3.31
CA SER A 28 0.18 0.52 4.19
C SER A 28 0.59 0.45 5.65
N LEU A 29 0.28 1.48 6.43
CA LEU A 29 0.37 1.48 7.88
C LEU A 29 -0.96 1.06 8.48
N VAL A 30 -0.93 -0.01 9.26
CA VAL A 30 -2.07 -0.46 10.03
C VAL A 30 -1.83 -0.15 11.50
N THR A 31 -2.77 0.56 12.09
CA THR A 31 -2.77 0.92 13.50
C THR A 31 -4.03 0.41 14.18
N TRP A 32 -3.89 0.06 15.45
CA TRP A 32 -5.03 -0.22 16.33
C TRP A 32 -5.05 0.82 17.43
N ARG A 33 -6.16 1.53 17.57
CA ARG A 33 -6.36 2.52 18.63
C ARG A 33 -7.79 2.41 19.15
N ASN A 34 -7.94 2.26 20.46
CA ASN A 34 -9.25 2.13 21.12
C ASN A 34 -10.14 1.03 20.52
N GLY A 35 -9.54 -0.12 20.16
CA GLY A 35 -10.26 -1.24 19.55
C GLY A 35 -10.68 -1.01 18.08
N GLN A 36 -10.33 0.13 17.48
CA GLN A 36 -10.53 0.39 16.06
C GLN A 36 -9.25 0.19 15.28
N GLN A 37 -9.37 -0.50 14.15
CA GLN A 37 -8.30 -0.65 13.17
C GLN A 37 -8.40 0.45 12.12
N VAL A 38 -7.28 1.10 11.84
CA VAL A 38 -7.16 2.08 10.76
C VAL A 38 -6.01 1.67 9.85
N SER A 39 -6.29 1.59 8.55
CA SER A 39 -5.28 1.37 7.51
C SER A 39 -5.09 2.67 6.72
N THR A 40 -3.84 3.09 6.53
CA THR A 40 -3.49 4.28 5.77
C THR A 40 -2.40 3.92 4.75
N ARG A 41 -2.63 4.27 3.49
CA ARG A 41 -1.61 4.15 2.45
C ARG A 41 -0.48 5.14 2.74
N LEU A 42 0.76 4.64 2.82
CA LEU A 42 1.95 5.46 3.01
C LEU A 42 2.68 5.71 1.69
N ALA A 43 2.73 4.73 0.79
CA ALA A 43 3.49 4.84 -0.45
C ALA A 43 3.04 3.84 -1.52
N ARG A 44 3.48 4.11 -2.74
CA ARG A 44 3.62 3.15 -3.83
C ARG A 44 5.10 2.90 -4.07
N THR A 45 5.48 1.67 -4.39
CA THR A 45 6.85 1.28 -4.73
C THR A 45 6.87 0.35 -5.92
N HIS A 46 8.00 0.33 -6.63
CA HIS A 46 8.28 -0.72 -7.59
C HIS A 46 8.29 -2.08 -6.86
N PRO A 47 7.78 -3.17 -7.44
CA PRO A 47 7.78 -4.50 -6.82
C PRO A 47 9.17 -5.00 -6.43
N HIS A 48 10.22 -4.49 -7.08
CA HIS A 48 11.62 -4.82 -6.82
C HIS A 48 12.39 -3.70 -6.09
N GLY A 49 11.71 -2.67 -5.58
CA GLY A 49 12.32 -1.63 -4.74
C GLY A 49 13.14 -0.56 -5.48
N ASN A 50 13.03 -0.47 -6.81
CA ASN A 50 13.77 0.50 -7.61
C ASN A 50 13.37 1.97 -7.34
N TRP A 51 12.12 2.20 -6.97
CA TRP A 51 11.58 3.51 -6.69
C TRP A 51 10.52 3.43 -5.58
N ILE A 52 10.37 4.52 -4.83
CA ILE A 52 9.29 4.69 -3.85
C ILE A 52 8.71 6.11 -3.97
N HIS A 53 7.39 6.20 -4.00
CA HIS A 53 6.63 7.43 -4.01
C HIS A 53 5.76 7.47 -2.76
N TRP A 54 6.10 8.37 -1.83
CA TRP A 54 5.35 8.57 -0.59
C TRP A 54 4.11 9.44 -0.84
N GLU A 55 3.03 9.13 -0.13
CA GLU A 55 1.83 9.96 -0.08
C GLU A 55 2.08 11.15 0.87
N LEU A 56 1.71 12.35 0.44
CA LEU A 56 1.75 13.59 1.24
C LEU A 56 0.53 13.72 2.15
#